data_AF-A0A9W7D162-F1
#
_entry.id   AF-A0A9W7D162-F1
#
_cell.length_a   1.000
_cell.length_b   1.000
_cell.length_c   1.000
_cell.angle_alpha   90.00
_cell.angle_beta   90.00
_cell.angle_gamma   90.00
#
_symmetry.space_group_name_H-M   'P 1'
#
loop_
_entity.id
_entity.type
_entity.pdbx_description
1 polymer ?
#
loop_
_entity_poly.entity_id
_entity_poly.type
_entity_poly.pdbx_seq_one_letter_code
_entity_poly.pdbx_strand_id
1 'polypeptide(L)'
;MWNPPRSVISFFRKTLGIPVLVFWGKFWWMPKAPAKGKRYGLVYGKPIVTKHTENPTDEEVRAVHTQYVAEIERIFKEYKCEFGYEEDESLVIV
;
A
#
# COMPACT_ATOMS: atom_id res chain seq x y z
N MET A 1 -8.12 -3.37 4.22
CA MET A 1 -8.64 -3.33 5.60
C MET A 1 -9.97 -4.08 5.60
N TRP A 2 -10.11 -5.19 6.33
CA TRP A 2 -11.36 -5.97 6.34
C TRP A 2 -12.39 -5.30 7.26
N ASN A 3 -13.65 -5.18 6.80
CA ASN A 3 -14.76 -4.64 7.58
C ASN A 3 -15.70 -5.79 8.02
N PRO A 4 -15.76 -6.14 9.32
CA PRO A 4 -16.60 -7.23 9.79
C PRO A 4 -18.10 -6.99 9.57
N PRO A 5 -18.89 -8.07 9.42
CA PRO A 5 -20.35 -7.98 9.49
C PRO A 5 -20.83 -7.34 10.80
N ARG A 6 -21.91 -6.55 10.73
CA ARG A 6 -22.45 -5.78 11.87
C ARG A 6 -22.82 -6.62 13.09
N SER A 7 -23.23 -7.87 12.88
CA SER A 7 -23.55 -8.83 13.95
C SER A 7 -22.33 -9.09 14.84
N VAL A 8 -21.16 -9.33 14.24
CA VAL A 8 -19.90 -9.58 14.93
C VAL A 8 -19.48 -8.37 15.76
N ILE A 9 -19.55 -7.18 15.17
CA ILE A 9 -19.24 -5.92 15.87
C ILE A 9 -20.16 -5.73 17.08
N SER A 10 -21.47 -5.98 16.90
CA SER A 10 -22.45 -5.80 17.97
C SER A 10 -22.29 -6.80 19.12
N PHE A 11 -21.87 -8.04 18.82
CA PHE A 11 -21.57 -9.06 19.82
C PHE A 11 -20.40 -8.64 20.70
N PHE A 12 -19.24 -8.33 20.08
CA PHE A 12 -18.05 -7.94 20.84
C PHE A 12 -18.27 -6.66 21.65
N ARG A 13 -19.00 -5.68 21.11
CA ARG A 13 -19.32 -4.45 21.83
C ARG A 13 -20.22 -4.68 23.05
N LYS A 14 -21.21 -5.57 22.96
CA LYS A 14 -22.16 -5.85 24.06
C LYS A 14 -21.59 -6.80 25.10
N THR A 15 -20.79 -7.77 24.68
CA THR A 15 -20.28 -8.83 25.56
C THR A 15 -18.99 -8.44 26.26
N LEU A 16 -18.07 -7.73 25.57
CA LEU A 16 -16.77 -7.37 26.13
C LEU A 16 -16.65 -5.89 26.52
N GLY A 17 -17.61 -5.04 26.14
CA GLY A 17 -17.60 -3.60 26.45
C GLY A 17 -16.49 -2.79 25.77
N ILE A 18 -15.64 -3.44 24.97
CA ILE A 18 -14.47 -2.85 24.31
C ILE A 18 -14.57 -3.14 22.81
N PRO A 19 -14.27 -2.16 21.93
CA PRO A 19 -14.12 -2.43 20.50
C PRO A 19 -12.90 -3.33 20.28
N VAL A 20 -13.13 -4.58 19.89
CA VAL A 20 -12.04 -5.52 19.59
C VAL A 20 -11.44 -5.15 18.23
N LEU A 21 -10.21 -4.63 18.25
CA LEU A 21 -9.41 -4.39 17.06
C LEU A 21 -8.79 -5.71 16.61
N VAL A 22 -9.34 -6.30 15.55
CA VAL A 22 -8.75 -7.49 14.92
C VAL A 22 -7.72 -7.02 13.89
N PHE A 23 -6.44 -7.09 14.26
CA PHE A 23 -5.34 -6.84 13.33
C PHE A 23 -5.18 -8.04 12.38
N TRP A 24 -5.35 -7.79 11.08
CA TRP A 24 -5.06 -8.77 10.04
C TRP A 24 -3.57 -8.65 9.64
N GLY A 25 -2.74 -9.59 10.11
CA GLY A 25 -1.29 -9.59 9.90
C GLY A 25 -0.63 -10.93 10.24
N LYS A 26 0.71 -10.98 10.28
CA LYS A 26 1.54 -12.18 10.53
C LYS A 26 1.50 -12.67 11.98
N PHE A 27 0.32 -12.69 12.62
CA PHE A 27 0.16 -13.22 13.96
C PHE A 27 -0.91 -14.32 13.99
N TRP A 28 -0.45 -15.50 14.43
CA TRP A 28 -1.14 -16.74 14.78
C TRP A 28 -2.03 -17.52 13.82
N TRP A 29 -2.75 -16.95 12.84
CA TRP A 29 -3.79 -17.77 12.15
C TRP A 29 -4.19 -17.40 10.70
N MET A 30 -3.31 -16.95 9.81
CA MET A 30 -3.75 -16.52 8.47
C MET A 30 -4.38 -17.66 7.63
N PRO A 31 -5.68 -17.62 7.27
CA PRO A 31 -6.26 -18.57 6.30
C PRO A 31 -5.86 -18.26 4.84
N LYS A 32 -5.13 -17.15 4.62
CA LYS A 32 -4.67 -16.67 3.30
C LYS A 32 -3.23 -16.14 3.33
N ALA A 33 -2.34 -16.78 4.09
CA ALA A 33 -0.91 -16.52 3.90
C ALA A 33 -0.55 -16.85 2.44
N PRO A 34 0.30 -16.05 1.77
CA PRO A 34 0.78 -16.42 0.44
C PRO A 34 1.35 -17.84 0.51
N ALA A 35 0.93 -18.69 -0.44
CA ALA A 35 1.41 -20.07 -0.52
C ALA A 35 2.94 -20.09 -0.47
N LYS A 36 3.51 -21.13 0.14
CA LYS A 36 4.96 -21.27 0.33
C LYS A 36 5.69 -21.00 -1.00
N GLY A 37 6.51 -19.94 -1.04
CA GLY A 37 7.22 -19.48 -2.25
C GLY A 37 6.68 -18.20 -2.88
N LYS A 38 5.46 -17.75 -2.55
CA LYS A 38 4.94 -16.45 -2.99
C LYS A 38 5.45 -15.34 -2.08
N ARG A 39 6.11 -14.34 -2.67
CA ARG A 39 6.58 -13.14 -1.97
C ARG A 39 5.51 -12.06 -2.04
N TYR A 40 5.43 -11.23 -1.02
CA TYR A 40 4.70 -9.97 -1.14
C TYR A 40 5.44 -9.08 -2.14
N GLY A 41 4.69 -8.45 -3.05
CA GLY A 41 5.25 -7.48 -3.95
C GLY A 41 5.65 -6.22 -3.21
N LEU A 42 6.94 -6.10 -2.93
CA LEU A 42 7.54 -4.93 -2.32
C LEU A 42 8.76 -4.55 -3.14
N VAL A 43 8.67 -3.41 -3.81
CA VAL A 43 9.76 -2.85 -4.61
C VAL A 43 10.11 -1.50 -4.01
N TYR A 44 11.40 -1.29 -3.77
CA TYR A 44 11.91 -0.01 -3.31
C TYR A 44 12.35 0.83 -4.50
N GLY A 45 11.81 2.03 -4.60
CA GLY A 45 12.25 3.00 -5.60
C GLY A 45 13.63 3.57 -5.28
N LYS A 46 14.25 4.20 -6.27
CA LYS A 46 15.50 4.93 -6.08
C LYS A 46 15.25 6.17 -5.20
N PRO A 47 16.20 6.56 -4.34
CA PRO A 47 16.09 7.80 -3.60
C PRO A 47 15.96 9.01 -4.54
N ILE A 48 15.02 9.90 -4.24
CA ILE A 48 14.86 11.18 -4.96
C ILE A 48 15.63 12.23 -4.16
N VAL A 49 16.66 12.79 -4.78
CA VAL A 49 17.47 13.85 -4.14
C VAL A 49 16.63 15.11 -4.05
N THR A 50 16.44 15.60 -2.82
CA THR A 50 15.67 16.81 -2.54
C THR A 50 16.53 17.82 -1.79
N LYS A 51 16.23 19.10 -1.96
CA LYS A 51 16.82 20.17 -1.18
C LYS A 51 15.89 20.51 -0.03
N HIS A 52 16.44 20.65 1.17
CA HIS A 52 15.69 21.12 2.32
C HIS A 52 15.65 22.65 2.28
N THR A 53 14.46 23.20 2.08
CA THR A 53 14.19 24.65 2.03
C THR A 53 13.05 24.94 3.00
N GLU A 54 13.18 25.97 3.84
CA GLU A 54 12.15 26.29 4.86
C GLU A 54 10.81 26.70 4.25
N ASN A 55 10.84 27.39 3.10
CA ASN A 55 9.66 27.82 2.35
C ASN A 55 9.85 27.47 0.86
N PRO A 56 9.63 26.21 0.45
CA PRO A 56 9.78 25.81 -0.94
C PRO A 56 8.68 26.47 -1.80
N THR A 57 9.03 26.80 -3.02
CA THR A 57 8.08 27.29 -4.02
C THR A 57 7.26 26.14 -4.62
N ASP A 58 6.06 26.44 -5.13
CA ASP A 58 5.22 25.45 -5.81
C ASP A 58 5.92 24.80 -7.01
N GLU A 59 6.81 25.54 -7.68
CA GLU A 59 7.60 25.03 -8.80
C GLU A 59 8.63 23.99 -8.35
N GLU A 60 9.32 24.23 -7.24
CA GLU A 60 10.27 23.27 -6.66
C GLU A 60 9.55 21.99 -6.22
N VAL A 61 8.40 22.12 -5.58
CA VAL A 61 7.57 20.97 -5.18
C VAL A 61 7.10 20.19 -6.42
N ARG A 62 6.61 20.89 -7.45
CA ARG A 62 6.14 20.27 -8.70
C ARG A 62 7.26 19.54 -9.44
N ALA A 63 8.48 20.07 -9.42
CA ALA A 63 9.65 19.42 -10.03
C ALA A 63 9.95 18.08 -9.35
N VAL A 64 9.96 18.04 -8.02
CA VAL A 64 10.16 16.79 -7.26
C VAL A 64 8.99 15.83 -7.45
N HIS A 65 7.75 16.33 -7.43
CA HIS A 65 6.56 15.51 -7.65
C HIS A 65 6.57 14.84 -9.03
N THR A 66 7.01 15.56 -10.07
CA THR A 66 7.18 14.99 -11.42
C THR A 66 8.15 13.82 -11.42
N GLN A 67 9.28 13.93 -10.71
CA GLN A 67 10.25 12.84 -10.57
C GLN A 67 9.66 11.65 -9.81
N TYR A 68 8.89 11.92 -8.76
CA TYR A 68 8.21 10.90 -7.97
C TYR A 68 7.20 10.10 -8.79
N VAL A 69 6.34 10.78 -9.54
CA VAL A 69 5.36 10.15 -10.43
C VAL A 69 6.05 9.28 -11.48
N ALA A 70 7.09 9.80 -12.13
CA ALA A 70 7.85 9.05 -13.14
C ALA A 70 8.49 7.77 -12.58
N GLU A 71 9.05 7.81 -11.36
CA GLU A 71 9.61 6.60 -10.74
C GLU A 71 8.54 5.58 -10.36
N ILE A 72 7.35 6.02 -9.93
CA ILE A 72 6.22 5.11 -9.67
C ILE A 72 5.79 4.41 -10.96
N GLU A 73 5.58 5.16 -12.03
CA GLU A 73 5.19 4.60 -13.34
C GLU A 73 6.23 3.59 -13.84
N ARG A 74 7.52 3.91 -13.69
CA ARG A 74 8.64 3.03 -14.04
C ARG A 74 8.60 1.72 -13.25
N ILE A 75 8.46 1.80 -11.92
CA ILE A 75 8.37 0.63 -11.03
C ILE A 75 7.16 -0.24 -11.40
N PHE A 76 6.00 0.38 -11.60
CA PHE A 76 4.81 -0.35 -12.01
C PHE A 76 5.05 -1.08 -13.33
N LYS A 77 5.52 -0.39 -14.36
CA LYS A 77 5.78 -0.99 -15.68
C LYS A 77 6.78 -2.15 -15.61
N GLU A 78 7.83 -2.03 -14.81
CA GLU A 78 8.87 -3.05 -14.68
C GLU A 78 8.38 -4.32 -13.97
N TYR A 79 7.60 -4.17 -12.89
CA TYR A 79 7.29 -5.29 -11.98
C TYR A 79 5.84 -5.78 -12.05
N LYS A 80 4.95 -5.13 -12.80
CA LYS A 80 3.51 -5.46 -12.83
C LYS A 80 3.24 -6.94 -13.15
N CYS A 81 3.93 -7.50 -14.15
CA CYS A 81 3.74 -8.90 -14.53
C CYS A 81 4.26 -9.88 -13.46
N GLU A 82 5.33 -9.53 -12.74
CA GLU A 82 5.86 -10.35 -11.63
C GLU A 82 4.86 -10.44 -10.47
N PHE A 83 4.03 -9.41 -10.30
CA PHE A 83 3.02 -9.34 -9.23
C PHE A 83 1.60 -9.66 -9.68
N GLY A 84 1.43 -10.19 -10.90
CA GLY A 84 0.17 -10.75 -11.39
C GLY A 84 -0.79 -9.75 -12.00
N TYR A 85 -0.29 -8.59 -12.45
CA TYR A 85 -1.02 -7.69 -13.34
C TYR A 85 -0.74 -8.06 -14.80
N GLU A 86 -1.71 -7.83 -15.68
CA GLU A 86 -1.56 -8.10 -17.11
C GLU A 86 -0.71 -7.03 -17.84
N GLU A 87 -0.23 -7.35 -19.03
CA GLU A 87 0.65 -6.46 -19.82
C GLU A 87 -0.07 -5.18 -20.28
N ASP A 88 -1.39 -5.21 -20.45
CA ASP A 88 -2.22 -4.07 -20.87
C ASP A 88 -2.74 -3.24 -19.69
N GLU A 89 -2.58 -3.70 -18.45
CA GLU A 89 -2.98 -2.92 -17.28
C GLU A 89 -2.11 -1.67 -17.10
N SER A 90 -2.77 -0.55 -16.80
CA SER A 90 -2.16 0.77 -16.62
C SER A 90 -2.40 1.31 -15.23
N LEU A 91 -1.39 1.96 -14.66
CA LEU A 91 -1.51 2.69 -13.39
C LEU A 91 -2.18 4.05 -13.63
N VAL A 92 -3.16 4.39 -12.79
CA VAL A 92 -3.79 5.72 -12.75
C VAL A 92 -3.38 6.41 -11.46
N ILE A 93 -2.76 7.59 -11.59
CA ILE A 93 -2.36 8.46 -10.48
C ILE A 93 -3.29 9.68 -10.51
N VAL A 94 -4.02 9.93 -9.42
CA VAL A 94 -5.05 10.98 -9.30
C VAL A 94 -4.61 12.04 -8.30
#